data_AF-A0A550HTA2-F1
#
_entry.id   AF-A0A550HTA2-F1
#
_cell.length_a   1.000
_cell.length_b   1.000
_cell.length_c   1.000
_cell.angle_alpha   90.00
_cell.angle_beta   90.00
_cell.angle_gamma   90.00
#
_symmetry.space_group_name_H-M   'P 1'
#
loop_
_entity.id
_entity.type
_entity.pdbx_description
1 polymer ?
#
loop_
_entity_poly.entity_id
_entity_poly.type
_entity_poly.pdbx_seq_one_letter_code
_entity_poly.pdbx_strand_id
1 'polypeptide(L)'
;MVLAFSIIAVVGTVSGPDYRAELRGVVISPDVALVILETHAGNLSMVLSPEQGVAIRDALNYTEHYRPTTHDLATELAGKAGVRKLVVYDLVNGTYMAELHLRTGTVDTRPSDGMVVCAIQDCPIYVARHLVGKTT
;
A
#
# COMPACT_ATOMS: atom_id res chain seq x y z
N MET A 1 -21.91 25.57 25.56
CA MET A 1 -20.83 25.86 24.59
C MET A 1 -20.19 24.53 24.23
N VAL A 2 -20.73 23.84 23.22
CA VAL A 2 -20.19 22.57 22.72
C VAL A 2 -19.93 22.80 21.24
N LEU A 3 -18.65 22.82 20.87
CA LEU A 3 -18.21 22.96 19.49
C LEU A 3 -18.50 21.64 18.76
N ALA A 4 -19.47 21.66 17.86
CA ALA A 4 -19.72 20.57 16.93
C ALA A 4 -18.63 20.59 15.86
N PHE A 5 -17.69 19.64 15.92
CA PHE A 5 -16.78 19.37 14.82
C PHE A 5 -17.57 18.66 13.71
N SER A 6 -17.84 19.37 12.63
CA SER A 6 -18.34 18.76 11.39
C SER A 6 -17.23 17.90 10.78
N ILE A 7 -17.36 16.59 10.91
CA ILE A 7 -16.61 15.63 10.09
C ILE A 7 -17.24 15.68 8.70
N ILE A 8 -16.61 16.38 7.76
CA ILE A 8 -16.90 16.23 6.34
C ILE A 8 -16.28 14.89 5.94
N ALA A 9 -17.10 13.83 5.97
CA ALA A 9 -16.78 12.62 5.25
C ALA A 9 -16.83 12.95 3.77
N VAL A 10 -15.66 13.17 3.16
CA VAL A 10 -15.53 13.14 1.70
C VAL A 10 -15.89 11.71 1.30
N VAL A 11 -17.11 11.56 0.77
CA VAL A 11 -17.57 10.34 0.11
C VAL A 11 -16.71 10.18 -1.14
N GLY A 12 -15.59 9.48 -0.98
CA GLY A 12 -14.76 9.02 -2.09
C GLY A 12 -15.62 8.16 -3.00
N THR A 13 -15.75 8.58 -4.24
CA THR A 13 -16.49 7.89 -5.29
C THR A 13 -15.90 6.49 -5.51
N VAL A 14 -16.66 5.45 -5.15
CA VAL A 14 -16.30 4.05 -5.42
C VAL A 14 -16.29 3.82 -6.94
N SER A 15 -15.08 3.83 -7.52
CA SER A 15 -14.80 3.62 -8.94
C SER A 15 -14.73 2.11 -9.26
N GLY A 16 -15.88 1.45 -9.43
CA GLY A 16 -15.96 0.06 -9.94
C GLY A 16 -15.24 -1.00 -9.08
N PRO A 17 -15.25 -2.29 -9.46
CA PRO A 17 -14.52 -3.31 -8.71
C PRO A 17 -13.02 -3.13 -8.94
N ASP A 18 -12.26 -2.92 -7.87
CA ASP A 18 -10.80 -2.91 -7.92
C ASP A 18 -10.25 -4.25 -8.40
N TYR A 19 -9.15 -4.24 -9.15
CA TYR A 19 -8.50 -5.46 -9.59
C TYR A 19 -7.56 -5.98 -8.51
N ARG A 20 -7.69 -7.27 -8.18
CA ARG A 20 -6.70 -7.94 -7.33
C ARG A 20 -5.34 -7.87 -8.02
N ALA A 21 -4.34 -7.47 -7.24
CA ALA A 21 -2.98 -7.30 -7.70
C ALA A 21 -2.03 -8.24 -6.95
N GLU A 22 -1.01 -8.69 -7.66
CA GLU A 22 0.12 -9.42 -7.12
C GLU A 22 1.35 -8.53 -7.13
N LEU A 23 2.03 -8.45 -6.00
CA LEU A 23 3.31 -7.77 -5.86
C LEU A 23 4.40 -8.67 -6.47
N ARG A 24 4.77 -8.43 -7.72
CA ARG A 24 5.70 -9.29 -8.46
C ARG A 24 7.14 -9.18 -7.99
N GLY A 25 7.51 -8.04 -7.43
CA GLY A 25 8.85 -7.78 -6.93
C GLY A 25 9.22 -6.32 -7.02
N VAL A 26 10.48 -6.05 -6.65
CA VAL A 26 11.05 -4.72 -6.63
C VAL A 26 12.45 -4.74 -7.24
N VAL A 27 12.69 -3.84 -8.18
CA VAL A 27 14.02 -3.63 -8.80
C VAL A 27 14.62 -2.37 -8.18
N ILE A 28 15.75 -2.52 -7.51
CA ILE A 28 16.39 -1.43 -6.76
C ILE A 28 17.65 -0.99 -7.53
N SER A 29 17.76 0.30 -7.80
CA SER A 29 18.92 0.98 -8.37
C SER A 29 19.48 1.99 -7.36
N PRO A 30 20.66 2.61 -7.61
CA PRO A 30 21.24 3.57 -6.67
C PRO A 30 20.33 4.75 -6.32
N ASP A 31 19.56 5.24 -7.30
CA ASP A 31 18.77 6.47 -7.15
C ASP A 31 17.27 6.21 -6.95
N VAL A 32 16.77 5.06 -7.40
CA VAL A 32 15.33 4.73 -7.41
C VAL A 32 15.09 3.24 -7.21
N ALA A 33 13.89 2.90 -6.77
CA ALA A 33 13.35 1.55 -6.83
C ALA A 33 12.07 1.52 -7.68
N LEU A 34 11.91 0.49 -8.51
CA LEU A 34 10.71 0.24 -9.29
C LEU A 34 9.94 -0.92 -8.67
N VAL A 35 8.68 -0.71 -8.32
CA VAL A 35 7.77 -1.77 -7.89
C VAL A 35 6.66 -1.97 -8.92
N ILE A 36 6.28 -3.23 -9.14
CA ILE A 36 5.26 -3.61 -10.11
C ILE A 36 4.16 -4.41 -9.42
N LEU A 37 2.93 -3.89 -9.50
CA LEU A 37 1.72 -4.59 -9.15
C LEU A 37 1.07 -5.14 -10.41
N GLU A 38 0.97 -6.46 -10.53
CA GLU A 38 0.36 -7.12 -11.69
C GLU A 38 -1.09 -7.48 -11.40
N THR A 39 -1.97 -7.18 -12.35
CA THR A 39 -3.38 -7.55 -12.33
C THR A 39 -3.71 -8.37 -13.58
N HIS A 40 -4.89 -8.98 -13.63
CA HIS A 40 -5.35 -9.67 -14.84
C HIS A 40 -5.52 -8.76 -16.07
N ALA A 41 -5.60 -7.43 -15.88
CA ALA A 41 -5.86 -6.46 -16.94
C ALA A 41 -4.61 -5.67 -17.36
N GLY A 42 -3.45 -5.96 -16.76
CA GLY A 42 -2.20 -5.20 -16.95
C GLY A 42 -1.51 -4.94 -15.62
N ASN A 43 -0.53 -4.04 -15.62
CA ASN A 43 0.24 -3.71 -14.42
C ASN A 43 0.11 -2.23 -14.02
N LEU A 44 0.39 -1.96 -12.76
CA LEU A 44 0.64 -0.64 -12.21
C LEU A 44 2.10 -0.59 -11.74
N SER A 45 2.86 0.39 -12.22
CA SER A 45 4.26 0.57 -11.86
C SER A 45 4.47 1.85 -11.05
N MET A 46 5.27 1.78 -10.00
CA MET A 46 5.57 2.91 -9.12
C MET A 46 7.07 3.06 -8.93
N VAL A 47 7.56 4.30 -9.08
CA VAL A 47 8.92 4.68 -8.74
C VAL A 47 8.93 5.13 -7.28
N LEU A 48 9.80 4.52 -6.49
CA LEU A 48 9.98 4.72 -5.07
C LEU A 48 11.43 5.10 -4.77
N SER A 49 11.71 5.53 -3.55
CA SER A 49 13.10 5.64 -3.10
C SER A 49 13.74 4.25 -2.93
N PRO A 50 15.09 4.14 -3.02
CA PRO A 50 15.79 2.90 -2.76
C PRO A 50 15.45 2.29 -1.40
N GLU A 51 15.30 3.10 -0.36
CA GLU A 51 14.99 2.65 1.01
C GLU A 51 13.58 2.04 1.10
N GLN A 52 12.60 2.64 0.42
CA GLN A 52 11.26 2.08 0.32
C GLN A 52 11.28 0.74 -0.43
N GLY A 53 12.09 0.66 -1.50
CA GLY A 53 12.27 -0.59 -2.24
C GLY A 53 12.91 -1.69 -1.39
N VAL A 54 13.93 -1.35 -0.60
CA VAL A 54 14.57 -2.27 0.37
C VAL A 54 13.55 -2.79 1.38
N ALA A 55 12.73 -1.92 1.97
CA ALA A 55 11.71 -2.34 2.93
C ALA A 55 10.71 -3.35 2.34
N ILE A 56 10.26 -3.12 1.10
CA ILE A 56 9.37 -4.05 0.38
C ILE A 56 10.08 -5.38 0.10
N ARG A 57 11.32 -5.34 -0.40
CA ARG A 57 12.11 -6.55 -0.68
C ARG A 57 12.31 -7.38 0.58
N ASP A 58 12.72 -6.73 1.66
CA ASP A 58 13.00 -7.39 2.93
C ASP A 58 11.74 -8.05 3.48
N ALA A 59 10.58 -7.38 3.35
CA ALA A 59 9.28 -7.94 3.70
C ALA A 59 8.89 -9.15 2.85
N LEU A 60 9.05 -9.07 1.52
CA LEU A 60 8.79 -10.20 0.60
C LEU A 60 9.68 -11.42 0.89
N ASN A 61 10.91 -11.17 1.33
CA ASN A 61 11.90 -12.21 1.61
C ASN A 61 11.89 -12.69 3.07
N TYR A 62 11.00 -12.14 3.92
CA TYR A 62 11.00 -12.39 5.38
C TYR A 62 12.40 -12.20 6.00
N THR A 63 13.08 -11.12 5.61
CA THR A 63 14.44 -10.82 6.07
C THR A 63 14.43 -10.43 7.54
N GLU A 64 15.22 -11.13 8.36
CA GLU A 64 15.40 -10.78 9.78
C GLU A 64 16.51 -9.73 9.94
N HIS A 65 16.19 -8.64 10.63
CA HIS A 65 17.18 -7.64 11.04
C HIS A 65 17.62 -7.88 12.49
N TYR A 66 18.80 -7.39 12.86
CA TYR A 66 19.33 -7.51 14.24
C TYR A 66 18.41 -6.90 15.31
N ARG A 67 17.64 -5.87 14.94
CA ARG A 67 16.58 -5.28 15.76
C ARG A 67 15.34 -5.02 14.91
N PRO A 68 14.13 -5.08 15.50
CA PRO A 68 12.90 -4.73 14.81
C PRO A 68 12.98 -3.33 14.20
N THR A 69 12.60 -3.24 12.94
CA THR A 69 12.47 -2.01 12.17
C THR A 69 11.17 -1.28 12.51
N THR A 70 11.03 -0.04 12.05
CA THR A 70 9.76 0.69 12.14
C THR A 70 8.64 -0.05 11.41
N HIS A 71 8.95 -0.70 10.28
CA HIS A 71 7.99 -1.51 9.53
C HIS A 71 7.57 -2.77 10.29
N ASP A 72 8.48 -3.42 11.04
CA ASP A 72 8.12 -4.56 11.89
C ASP A 72 7.14 -4.15 12.98
N LEU A 73 7.43 -3.03 13.68
CA LEU A 73 6.53 -2.49 14.71
C LEU A 73 5.16 -2.13 14.12
N ALA A 74 5.13 -1.42 12.99
CA ALA A 74 3.89 -1.01 12.33
C ALA A 74 3.06 -2.23 11.89
N THR A 75 3.72 -3.25 11.36
CA THR A 75 3.09 -4.49 10.91
C THR A 75 2.50 -5.28 12.07
N GLU A 76 3.19 -5.37 13.22
CA GLU A 76 2.66 -6.01 14.42
C GLU A 76 1.40 -5.30 14.94
N LEU A 77 1.43 -3.96 14.99
CA LEU A 77 0.28 -3.15 15.41
C LEU A 77 -0.91 -3.33 14.45
N ALA A 78 -0.66 -3.29 13.13
CA ALA A 78 -1.68 -3.51 12.12
C ALA A 78 -2.27 -4.93 12.20
N GLY A 79 -1.42 -5.94 12.42
CA GLY A 79 -1.83 -7.33 12.64
C GLY A 79 -2.79 -7.48 13.81
N LYS A 80 -2.49 -6.82 14.95
CA LYS A 80 -3.40 -6.79 16.12
C LYS A 80 -4.74 -6.12 15.82
N ALA A 81 -4.76 -5.11 14.95
CA ALA A 81 -5.98 -4.46 14.46
C ALA A 81 -6.74 -5.30 13.41
N GLY A 82 -6.15 -6.39 12.91
CA GLY A 82 -6.75 -7.36 11.99
C GLY A 82 -6.77 -6.87 10.55
N VAL A 83 -5.62 -6.91 9.87
CA VAL A 83 -5.47 -6.48 8.48
C VAL A 83 -6.39 -7.28 7.54
N ARG A 84 -7.05 -6.59 6.60
CA ARG A 84 -7.99 -7.19 5.63
C ARG A 84 -7.52 -7.09 4.19
N LYS A 85 -7.10 -5.90 3.75
CA LYS A 85 -6.65 -5.65 2.38
C LYS A 85 -5.97 -4.30 2.27
N LEU A 86 -5.13 -4.14 1.26
CA LEU A 86 -4.63 -2.85 0.79
C LEU A 86 -5.37 -2.46 -0.51
N VAL A 87 -5.77 -1.21 -0.65
CA VAL A 87 -6.38 -0.69 -1.88
C VAL A 87 -5.63 0.56 -2.35
N VAL A 88 -5.04 0.52 -3.56
CA VAL A 88 -4.49 1.71 -4.23
C VAL A 88 -5.59 2.29 -5.11
N TYR A 89 -6.15 3.44 -4.70
CA TYR A 89 -7.45 3.89 -5.21
C TYR A 89 -7.41 5.13 -6.10
N ASP A 90 -6.33 5.94 -6.06
CA ASP A 90 -6.24 7.15 -6.88
C ASP A 90 -4.79 7.57 -7.17
N LEU A 91 -4.62 8.50 -8.11
CA LEU A 91 -3.38 9.20 -8.43
C LEU A 91 -3.64 10.71 -8.44
N VAL A 92 -3.23 11.38 -7.37
CA VAL A 92 -3.45 12.82 -7.17
C VAL A 92 -2.13 13.55 -7.30
N ASN A 93 -2.02 14.48 -8.26
CA ASN A 93 -0.82 15.29 -8.49
C ASN A 93 0.48 14.45 -8.59
N GLY A 94 0.41 13.32 -9.30
CA GLY A 94 1.56 12.41 -9.44
C GLY A 94 1.85 11.54 -8.23
N THR A 95 1.00 11.56 -7.20
CA THR A 95 1.16 10.76 -5.98
C THR A 95 0.04 9.73 -5.88
N TYR A 96 0.38 8.44 -5.81
CA TYR A 96 -0.61 7.38 -5.62
C TYR A 96 -1.15 7.36 -4.18
N MET A 97 -2.46 7.24 -4.06
CA MET A 97 -3.19 7.19 -2.79
C MET A 97 -3.57 5.74 -2.47
N ALA A 98 -3.48 5.35 -1.21
CA ALA A 98 -3.89 4.02 -0.77
C ALA A 98 -4.55 4.00 0.61
N GLU A 99 -5.37 2.97 0.83
CA GLU A 99 -6.02 2.70 2.11
C GLU A 99 -5.67 1.29 2.58
N LEU A 100 -5.25 1.16 3.84
CA LEU A 100 -5.13 -0.11 4.51
C LEU A 100 -6.42 -0.37 5.30
N HIS A 101 -7.18 -1.37 4.86
CA HIS A 101 -8.41 -1.78 5.55
C HIS A 101 -8.06 -2.77 6.66
N LEU A 102 -8.49 -2.44 7.87
CA LEU A 102 -8.36 -3.25 9.08
C LEU A 102 -9.75 -3.69 9.52
N ARG A 103 -9.83 -4.64 10.46
CA ARG A 103 -11.10 -5.04 11.09
C ARG A 103 -11.70 -3.89 11.89
N THR A 104 -10.87 -3.01 12.44
CA THR A 104 -11.28 -1.89 13.31
C THR A 104 -11.56 -0.58 12.57
N GLY A 105 -11.27 -0.50 11.27
CA GLY A 105 -11.42 0.72 10.48
C GLY A 105 -10.47 0.76 9.28
N THR A 106 -10.37 1.92 8.66
CA THR A 106 -9.50 2.14 7.50
C THR A 106 -8.43 3.16 7.88
N VAL A 107 -7.20 2.94 7.43
CA VAL A 107 -6.07 3.84 7.66
C VAL A 107 -5.56 4.33 6.31
N ASP A 108 -5.47 5.65 6.16
CA ASP A 108 -4.77 6.27 5.02
C ASP A 108 -3.30 5.89 5.06
N THR A 109 -2.76 5.46 3.93
CA THR A 109 -1.39 4.97 3.85
C THR A 109 -0.77 5.23 2.48
N ARG A 110 0.56 5.33 2.43
CA ARG A 110 1.26 5.28 1.15
C ARG A 110 1.22 3.85 0.60
N PRO A 111 1.13 3.65 -0.73
CA PRO A 111 1.19 2.32 -1.33
C PRO A 111 2.38 1.49 -0.85
N SER A 112 3.59 2.09 -0.76
CA SER A 112 4.80 1.39 -0.33
C SER A 112 4.71 0.82 1.09
N ASP A 113 4.14 1.56 2.03
CA ASP A 113 4.03 1.12 3.43
C ASP A 113 2.96 0.05 3.58
N GLY A 114 1.83 0.24 2.89
CA GLY A 114 0.77 -0.79 2.82
C GLY A 114 1.26 -2.10 2.21
N MET A 115 2.13 -2.05 1.19
CA MET A 115 2.72 -3.24 0.58
C MET A 115 3.57 -4.03 1.56
N VAL A 116 4.38 -3.35 2.38
CA VAL A 116 5.18 -4.01 3.42
C VAL A 116 4.28 -4.73 4.42
N VAL A 117 3.22 -4.06 4.90
CA VAL A 117 2.26 -4.68 5.82
C VAL A 117 1.58 -5.90 5.17
N CYS A 118 1.11 -5.79 3.92
CA CYS A 118 0.48 -6.93 3.24
C CYS A 118 1.43 -8.06 2.90
N ALA A 119 2.69 -7.77 2.60
CA ALA A 119 3.70 -8.81 2.35
C ALA A 119 3.91 -9.68 3.60
N ILE A 120 3.93 -9.09 4.80
CA ILE A 120 4.12 -9.84 6.05
C ILE A 120 2.81 -10.45 6.57
N GLN A 121 1.69 -9.73 6.48
CA GLN A 121 0.38 -10.19 7.02
C GLN A 121 -0.42 -11.05 6.03
N ASP A 122 0.14 -11.33 4.85
CA ASP A 122 -0.51 -12.08 3.76
C ASP A 122 -1.91 -11.52 3.43
N CYS A 123 -2.01 -10.18 3.29
CA CYS A 123 -3.27 -9.56 2.87
C CYS A 123 -3.34 -9.32 1.36
N PRO A 124 -4.55 -9.45 0.77
CA PRO A 124 -4.74 -9.15 -0.65
C PRO A 124 -4.56 -7.65 -0.94
N ILE A 125 -3.89 -7.36 -2.06
CA ILE A 125 -3.72 -6.01 -2.60
C ILE A 125 -4.71 -5.82 -3.76
N TYR A 126 -5.30 -4.63 -3.85
CA TYR A 126 -6.21 -4.23 -4.92
C TYR A 126 -5.79 -2.89 -5.53
N VAL A 127 -6.05 -2.72 -6.82
CA VAL A 127 -5.74 -1.51 -7.59
C VAL A 127 -6.99 -1.05 -8.34
N ALA A 128 -7.34 0.23 -8.21
CA ALA A 128 -8.45 0.82 -8.95
C ALA A 128 -8.23 0.69 -10.47
N ARG A 129 -9.29 0.32 -11.19
CA ARG A 129 -9.21 -0.03 -12.62
C ARG A 129 -8.57 1.06 -13.48
N HIS A 130 -8.87 2.32 -13.17
CA HIS A 130 -8.38 3.48 -13.92
C HIS A 130 -6.87 3.74 -13.73
N LEU A 131 -6.22 3.07 -12.77
CA LEU A 131 -4.78 3.16 -12.52
C LEU A 131 -3.98 2.12 -13.31
N VAL A 132 -4.62 1.07 -13.83
CA VAL A 132 -3.90 0.06 -14.62
C VAL A 132 -3.31 0.68 -15.87
N GLY A 133 -2.04 0.36 -16.14
CA GLY A 133 -1.26 0.90 -17.24
C GLY A 133 -0.63 2.27 -16.94
N LYS A 134 -0.81 2.81 -15.73
CA LYS A 134 -0.13 4.03 -15.31
C LYS A 134 1.25 3.74 -14.72
N THR A 135 2.11 4.73 -14.86
CA THR A 135 3.43 4.82 -14.23
C THR A 135 3.63 6.26 -13.75
N THR A 136 4.31 6.43 -12.62
CA THR A 136 4.83 7.72 -12.13
C THR A 136 6.31 7.82 -12.37
#